data_AF-U2D5X7-F1
#
_entry.id   AF-U2D5X7-F1
#
_cell.length_a   1.000
_cell.length_b   1.000
_cell.length_c   1.000
_cell.angle_alpha   90.00
_cell.angle_beta   90.00
_cell.angle_gamma   90.00
#
_symmetry.space_group_name_H-M   'P 1'
#
loop_
_entity.id
_entity.type
_entity.pdbx_description
1 polymer ?
#
loop_
_entity_poly.entity_id
_entity_poly.type
_entity_poly.pdbx_seq_one_letter_code
_entity_poly.pdbx_strand_id
1 'polypeptide(L)'
;RAMGQLVIVKTDADSKAALEGVEFVLMEKETGKEVERLKTGKDGKAVSSLLPIGTYENGTFKEPITYVLKETAALEGYEKTEEEWEIVFSYQNDKTPVIEVVKEIQNKKIPEAPGTVKPGPKTGDDTNWFLPLLALGVSAGMVAGLLYYRKRQKKA
;
A
#
# COMPACT_ATOMS: atom_id res chain seq x y z
N ARG A 1 32.30 -11.28 -10.94
CA ARG A 1 31.56 -10.32 -10.07
C ARG A 1 30.24 -10.98 -9.74
N ALA A 2 29.91 -11.12 -8.45
CA ALA A 2 28.62 -11.67 -8.06
C ALA A 2 27.54 -10.61 -8.30
N MET A 3 26.38 -11.06 -8.78
CA MET A 3 25.18 -10.28 -9.03
C MET A 3 24.09 -10.72 -8.04
N GLY A 4 23.09 -9.89 -7.84
CA GLY A 4 21.91 -10.15 -7.02
C GLY A 4 20.66 -10.27 -7.88
N GLN A 5 19.67 -11.02 -7.42
CA GLN A 5 18.33 -11.03 -8.00
C GLN A 5 17.30 -10.94 -6.87
N LEU A 6 16.38 -9.99 -6.98
CA LEU A 6 15.28 -9.83 -6.05
C LEU A 6 14.04 -10.55 -6.59
N VAL A 7 13.45 -11.39 -5.75
CA VAL A 7 12.15 -12.03 -6.00
C VAL A 7 11.15 -11.50 -4.99
N ILE A 8 10.13 -10.79 -5.46
CA ILE A 8 9.02 -10.31 -4.65
C ILE A 8 7.92 -11.36 -4.70
N VAL A 9 7.37 -11.72 -3.54
CA VAL A 9 6.19 -12.58 -3.42
C VAL A 9 5.10 -11.78 -2.72
N LYS A 10 4.03 -11.48 -3.46
CA LYS A 10 2.94 -10.63 -3.00
C LYS A 10 1.68 -11.44 -2.75
N THR A 11 1.21 -11.43 -1.51
CA THR A 11 -0.02 -12.13 -1.14
C THR A 11 -1.00 -11.25 -0.37
N ASP A 12 -2.23 -11.73 -0.31
CA ASP A 12 -3.25 -11.28 0.63
C ASP A 12 -2.84 -11.66 2.06
N ALA A 13 -3.06 -10.77 3.02
CA ALA A 13 -2.66 -10.99 4.41
C ALA A 13 -3.46 -12.13 5.08
N ASP A 14 -4.73 -12.30 4.72
CA ASP A 14 -5.66 -13.21 5.39
C ASP A 14 -5.73 -14.57 4.68
N SER A 15 -6.07 -14.56 3.39
CA SER A 15 -6.27 -15.75 2.56
C SER A 15 -4.97 -16.33 1.99
N LYS A 16 -3.85 -15.58 2.05
CA LYS A 16 -2.58 -15.92 1.40
C LYS A 16 -2.67 -16.08 -0.13
N ALA A 17 -3.76 -15.62 -0.74
CA ALA A 17 -3.92 -15.62 -2.19
C ALA A 17 -2.86 -14.72 -2.84
N ALA A 18 -2.33 -15.16 -3.98
CA ALA A 18 -1.40 -14.39 -4.79
C ALA A 18 -2.08 -13.11 -5.35
N LEU A 19 -1.38 -11.98 -5.31
CA LEU A 19 -1.88 -10.70 -5.81
C LEU A 19 -1.17 -10.31 -7.10
N GLU A 20 -1.89 -10.41 -8.22
CA GLU A 20 -1.43 -9.98 -9.55
C GLU A 20 -1.60 -8.47 -9.73
N GLY A 21 -0.65 -7.85 -10.43
CA GLY A 21 -0.75 -6.47 -10.88
C GLY A 21 -0.33 -5.39 -9.88
N VAL A 22 0.21 -5.76 -8.72
CA VAL A 22 0.78 -4.81 -7.74
C VAL A 22 2.10 -4.27 -8.27
N GLU A 23 2.30 -2.96 -8.18
CA GLU A 23 3.48 -2.28 -8.72
C GLU A 23 4.43 -1.82 -7.61
N PHE A 24 5.71 -2.06 -7.85
CA PHE A 24 6.81 -1.69 -6.98
C PHE A 24 7.83 -0.85 -7.75
N VAL A 25 8.51 0.03 -7.02
CA VAL A 25 9.72 0.70 -7.48
C VAL A 25 10.89 0.24 -6.64
N LEU A 26 12.01 -0.06 -7.31
CA LEU A 26 13.28 -0.34 -6.69
C LEU A 26 14.21 0.85 -6.93
N MET A 27 14.78 1.39 -5.86
CA MET A 27 15.67 2.55 -5.90
C MET A 27 17.00 2.19 -5.26
N GLU A 28 18.09 2.78 -5.73
CA GLU A 28 19.38 2.70 -5.05
C GLU A 28 19.41 3.73 -3.91
N LYS A 29 19.68 3.27 -2.68
CA LYS A 29 19.57 4.09 -1.46
C LYS A 29 20.51 5.29 -1.46
N GLU A 30 21.75 5.08 -1.91
CA GLU A 30 22.79 6.11 -1.84
C GLU A 30 22.60 7.20 -2.89
N THR A 31 22.22 6.82 -4.12
CA THR A 31 22.05 7.77 -5.22
C THR A 31 20.63 8.32 -5.31
N GLY A 32 19.64 7.66 -4.70
CA GLY A 32 18.23 7.94 -4.84
C GLY A 32 17.68 7.65 -6.24
N LYS A 33 18.46 6.96 -7.09
CA LYS A 33 18.09 6.69 -8.48
C LYS A 33 17.10 5.53 -8.56
N GLU A 34 16.05 5.68 -9.37
CA GLU A 34 15.19 4.58 -9.77
C GLU A 34 15.97 3.56 -10.62
N VAL A 35 16.02 2.33 -10.14
CA VAL A 35 16.72 1.21 -10.78
C VAL A 35 15.76 0.45 -11.69
N GLU A 36 14.58 0.11 -11.18
CA GLU A 36 13.61 -0.73 -11.90
C GLU A 36 12.19 -0.55 -11.35
N ARG A 37 11.18 -0.78 -12.20
CA ARG A 37 9.77 -0.94 -11.81
C ARG A 37 9.35 -2.38 -12.00
N LEU A 38 8.75 -2.95 -10.97
CA LEU A 38 8.38 -4.36 -10.92
C LEU A 38 6.88 -4.49 -10.76
N LYS A 39 6.26 -5.38 -11.53
CA LYS A 39 4.83 -5.66 -11.46
C LYS A 39 4.61 -7.14 -11.20
N THR A 40 3.76 -7.47 -10.25
CA THR A 40 3.48 -8.87 -9.91
C THR A 40 2.65 -9.53 -11.01
N GLY A 41 3.02 -10.77 -11.37
CA GLY A 41 2.29 -11.61 -12.31
C GLY A 41 1.14 -12.38 -11.64
N LYS A 42 0.55 -13.30 -12.41
CA LYS A 42 -0.58 -14.17 -11.97
C LYS A 42 -0.30 -15.02 -10.74
N ASP A 43 0.96 -15.36 -10.52
CA ASP A 43 1.44 -16.13 -9.36
C ASP A 43 1.76 -15.23 -8.15
N GLY A 44 1.50 -13.92 -8.26
CA GLY A 44 1.81 -12.93 -7.24
C GLY A 44 3.29 -12.60 -7.16
N LYS A 45 4.11 -13.04 -8.11
CA LYS A 45 5.56 -12.82 -8.07
C LYS A 45 6.01 -11.75 -9.04
N ALA A 46 7.06 -11.02 -8.65
CA ALA A 46 7.82 -10.16 -9.55
C ALA A 46 9.32 -10.43 -9.35
N VAL A 47 10.08 -10.47 -10.44
CA VAL A 47 11.51 -10.78 -10.42
C VAL A 47 12.28 -9.63 -11.04
N SER A 48 13.31 -9.15 -10.34
CA SER A 48 14.17 -8.08 -10.86
C SER A 48 15.13 -8.58 -11.93
N SER A 49 15.67 -7.62 -12.68
CA SER A 49 16.92 -7.80 -13.40
C SER A 49 18.07 -8.17 -12.46
N LEU A 50 19.21 -8.59 -13.03
CA LEU A 50 20.42 -8.85 -12.26
C LEU A 50 21.03 -7.54 -11.77
N LEU A 51 21.11 -7.39 -10.45
CA LEU A 51 21.54 -6.18 -9.76
C LEU A 51 23.00 -6.29 -9.28
N PRO A 52 23.80 -5.23 -9.37
CA PRO A 52 25.09 -5.18 -8.69
C PRO A 52 24.91 -5.33 -7.17
N ILE A 53 25.70 -6.19 -6.53
CA ILE A 53 25.62 -6.38 -5.06
C ILE A 53 26.46 -5.36 -4.29
N GLY A 54 27.36 -4.66 -4.97
CA GLY A 54 28.34 -3.78 -4.35
C GLY A 54 29.24 -3.09 -5.37
N THR A 55 30.00 -2.11 -4.89
CA THR A 55 31.02 -1.41 -5.67
C THR A 55 32.31 -2.22 -5.70
N TYR A 56 33.02 -2.13 -6.83
CA TYR A 56 34.29 -2.84 -7.03
C TYR A 56 35.33 -1.86 -7.53
N GLU A 57 36.47 -1.79 -6.86
CA GLU A 57 37.63 -0.99 -7.28
C GLU A 57 38.79 -1.94 -7.55
N ASN A 58 39.40 -1.84 -8.73
CA ASN A 58 40.50 -2.74 -9.14
C ASN A 58 40.17 -4.24 -8.99
N GLY A 59 38.91 -4.61 -9.17
CA GLY A 59 38.43 -5.99 -9.03
C GLY A 59 38.19 -6.45 -7.58
N THR A 60 38.46 -5.61 -6.58
CA THR A 60 38.24 -5.90 -5.17
C THR A 60 36.90 -5.29 -4.73
N PHE A 61 36.08 -6.08 -4.04
CA PHE A 61 34.83 -5.62 -3.42
C PHE A 61 35.11 -4.55 -2.37
N LYS A 62 34.33 -3.46 -2.39
CA LYS A 62 34.50 -2.33 -1.47
C LYS A 62 33.34 -2.21 -0.50
N GLU A 63 32.18 -1.86 -1.02
CA GLU A 63 30.99 -1.67 -0.21
C GLU A 63 29.77 -2.34 -0.85
N PRO A 64 28.82 -2.83 -0.04
CA PRO A 64 27.56 -3.33 -0.55
C PRO A 64 26.68 -2.18 -1.04
N ILE A 65 25.97 -2.39 -2.13
CA ILE A 65 24.93 -1.45 -2.58
C ILE A 65 23.64 -1.81 -1.85
N THR A 66 23.01 -0.79 -1.24
CA THR A 66 21.70 -0.94 -0.62
C THR A 66 20.61 -0.44 -1.55
N TYR A 67 19.58 -1.23 -1.75
CA TYR A 67 18.39 -0.85 -2.50
C TYR A 67 17.21 -0.63 -1.56
N VAL A 68 16.30 0.25 -1.96
CA VAL A 68 15.03 0.50 -1.29
C VAL A 68 13.90 0.04 -2.20
N LEU A 69 13.11 -0.92 -1.73
CA LEU A 69 11.91 -1.38 -2.39
C LEU A 69 10.70 -0.67 -1.79
N LYS A 70 9.80 -0.16 -2.65
CA LYS A 70 8.58 0.53 -2.24
C LYS A 70 7.40 0.12 -3.10
N GLU A 71 6.25 -0.11 -2.48
CA GLU A 71 4.99 -0.32 -3.19
C GLU A 71 4.47 1.02 -3.72
N THR A 72 4.27 1.12 -5.03
CA THR A 72 3.77 2.35 -5.68
C THR A 72 2.28 2.28 -5.97
N ALA A 73 1.75 1.10 -6.28
CA ALA A 73 0.33 0.90 -6.53
C ALA A 73 -0.14 -0.45 -5.95
N ALA A 74 -1.13 -0.39 -5.07
CA ALA A 74 -1.86 -1.55 -4.60
C ALA A 74 -2.95 -1.96 -5.59
N LEU A 75 -3.42 -3.20 -5.47
CA LEU A 75 -4.58 -3.70 -6.20
C LEU A 75 -5.88 -3.05 -5.66
N GLU A 76 -6.90 -2.92 -6.51
CA GLU A 76 -8.21 -2.39 -6.09
C GLU A 76 -8.80 -3.23 -4.94
N GLY A 77 -9.32 -2.55 -3.91
CA GLY A 77 -9.82 -3.20 -2.70
C GLY A 77 -8.74 -3.60 -1.69
N TYR A 78 -7.47 -3.25 -1.93
CA TYR A 78 -6.36 -3.48 -1.00
C TYR A 78 -5.79 -2.17 -0.46
N GLU A 79 -5.37 -2.19 0.80
CA GLU A 79 -4.63 -1.09 1.41
C GLU A 79 -3.19 -1.10 0.89
N LYS A 80 -2.75 0.03 0.32
CA LYS A 80 -1.36 0.24 -0.08
C LYS A 80 -0.50 0.44 1.15
N THR A 81 0.58 -0.31 1.25
CA THR A 81 1.58 -0.09 2.30
C THR A 81 2.50 1.09 1.97
N GLU A 82 2.85 1.87 2.99
CA GLU A 82 3.86 2.94 2.90
C GLU A 82 5.24 2.46 3.41
N GLU A 83 5.35 1.19 3.78
CA GLU A 83 6.59 0.60 4.25
C GLU A 83 7.64 0.55 3.12
N GLU A 84 8.89 0.80 3.50
CA GLU A 84 10.05 0.72 2.63
C GLU A 84 10.97 -0.39 3.14
N TRP A 85 11.48 -1.22 2.22
CA TRP A 85 12.35 -2.33 2.58
C TRP A 85 13.74 -2.16 2.01
N GLU A 86 14.73 -2.25 2.89
CA GLU A 86 16.13 -2.27 2.48
C GLU A 86 16.52 -3.66 2.01
N ILE A 87 17.04 -3.72 0.79
CA ILE A 87 17.50 -4.94 0.13
C ILE A 87 19.02 -4.81 -0.02
N VAL A 88 19.74 -5.73 0.62
CA VAL A 88 21.20 -5.85 0.54
C VAL A 88 21.53 -7.27 0.13
N PHE A 89 22.30 -7.41 -0.94
CA PHE A 89 22.77 -8.72 -1.40
C PHE A 89 24.09 -9.06 -0.70
N SER A 90 24.03 -9.93 0.29
CA SER A 90 25.21 -10.38 1.01
C SER A 90 26.05 -11.32 0.14
N TYR A 91 27.28 -10.92 -0.17
CA TYR A 91 28.25 -11.79 -0.84
C TYR A 91 28.48 -13.05 0.01
N GLN A 92 28.34 -14.22 -0.61
CA GLN A 92 28.52 -15.51 0.07
C GLN A 92 29.90 -16.12 -0.23
N ASN A 93 30.21 -16.37 -1.50
CA ASN A 93 31.48 -16.94 -1.96
C ASN A 93 31.61 -16.84 -3.49
N ASP A 94 32.80 -17.13 -4.03
CA ASP A 94 33.11 -17.04 -5.45
C ASP A 94 32.41 -18.08 -6.35
N LYS A 95 31.74 -19.08 -5.77
CA LYS A 95 31.02 -20.12 -6.52
C LYS A 95 29.55 -19.77 -6.75
N THR A 96 29.04 -18.71 -6.14
CA THR A 96 27.66 -18.25 -6.29
C THR A 96 27.63 -16.97 -7.14
N PRO A 97 27.53 -17.06 -8.48
CA PRO A 97 27.56 -15.89 -9.34
C PRO A 97 26.30 -15.02 -9.21
N VAL A 98 25.18 -15.59 -8.76
CA VAL A 98 23.90 -14.89 -8.56
C VAL A 98 23.36 -15.21 -7.15
N ILE A 99 23.12 -14.17 -6.36
CA ILE A 99 22.56 -14.24 -5.02
C ILE A 99 21.08 -13.86 -5.10
N GLU A 100 20.20 -14.80 -4.79
CA GLU A 100 18.76 -14.55 -4.77
C GLU A 100 18.31 -14.10 -3.39
N VAL A 101 17.52 -13.02 -3.34
CA VAL A 101 16.84 -12.54 -2.14
C VAL A 101 15.34 -12.60 -2.40
N VAL A 102 14.62 -13.31 -1.55
CA VAL A 102 13.16 -13.39 -1.61
C VAL A 102 12.55 -12.45 -0.59
N LYS A 103 11.64 -11.58 -1.02
CA LYS A 103 10.91 -10.65 -0.18
C LYS A 103 9.41 -10.94 -0.24
N GLU A 104 8.86 -11.43 0.87
CA GLU A 104 7.43 -11.64 1.03
C GLU A 104 6.75 -10.38 1.54
N ILE A 105 5.70 -9.94 0.85
CA ILE A 105 4.95 -8.71 1.15
C ILE A 105 3.46 -9.03 1.16
N GLN A 106 2.73 -8.49 2.13
CA GLN A 106 1.30 -8.75 2.31
C GLN A 106 0.50 -7.45 2.32
N ASN A 107 -0.66 -7.43 1.64
CA ASN A 107 -1.63 -6.34 1.78
C ASN A 107 -2.89 -6.87 2.41
N LYS A 108 -3.53 -6.03 3.21
CA LYS A 108 -4.85 -6.29 3.77
C LYS A 108 -5.91 -5.78 2.80
N LYS A 109 -7.03 -6.49 2.74
CA LYS A 109 -8.22 -5.98 2.06
C LYS A 109 -8.75 -4.79 2.84
N ILE A 110 -9.17 -3.76 2.11
CA ILE A 110 -9.95 -2.67 2.69
C ILE A 110 -11.28 -3.29 3.14
N PRO A 111 -11.70 -3.13 4.41
CA PRO A 111 -12.97 -3.65 4.87
C PRO A 111 -14.10 -3.12 3.97
N GLU A 112 -14.83 -4.01 3.31
CA GLU A 112 -16.08 -3.62 2.68
C GLU A 112 -17.01 -3.17 3.80
N ALA A 113 -17.32 -1.87 3.85
CA ALA A 113 -18.32 -1.38 4.78
C ALA A 113 -19.59 -2.22 4.58
N PRO A 114 -20.18 -2.82 5.63
CA PRO A 114 -21.39 -3.61 5.48
C PRO A 114 -22.53 -2.69 4.99
N GLY A 115 -22.77 -2.64 3.68
CA GLY A 115 -23.82 -1.79 3.11
C GLY A 115 -23.76 -1.40 1.63
N THR A 116 -22.74 -1.72 0.83
CA THR A 116 -22.77 -1.40 -0.62
C THR A 116 -23.51 -2.45 -1.43
N VAL A 117 -24.83 -2.48 -1.27
CA VAL A 117 -25.73 -3.14 -2.23
C VAL A 117 -25.59 -2.39 -3.56
N LYS A 118 -25.07 -3.03 -4.61
CA LYS A 118 -25.20 -2.52 -5.98
C LYS A 118 -26.70 -2.29 -6.23
N PRO A 119 -27.16 -1.07 -6.59
CA PRO A 119 -28.54 -0.93 -7.01
C PRO A 119 -28.69 -1.69 -8.34
N GLY A 120 -29.35 -2.84 -8.29
CA GLY A 120 -29.98 -3.42 -9.48
C GLY A 120 -31.01 -2.43 -10.04
N PRO A 121 -31.39 -2.53 -11.32
CA PRO A 121 -32.28 -1.55 -11.92
C PRO A 121 -33.62 -1.58 -11.19
N LYS A 122 -33.92 -0.53 -10.43
CA LYS A 122 -35.25 -0.28 -9.89
C LYS A 122 -35.80 0.95 -10.60
N THR A 123 -36.76 0.66 -11.45
CA THR A 123 -37.73 1.59 -12.04
C THR A 123 -38.26 2.56 -10.98
N GLY A 124 -38.15 3.85 -11.28
CA GLY A 124 -39.03 4.93 -10.85
C GLY A 124 -39.34 5.03 -9.37
N ASP A 125 -38.51 5.75 -8.62
CA ASP A 125 -38.95 6.67 -7.55
C ASP A 125 -37.75 7.53 -7.12
N ASP A 126 -37.84 8.83 -7.35
CA ASP A 126 -36.81 9.81 -6.97
C ASP A 126 -36.89 10.12 -5.48
N THR A 127 -36.20 9.35 -4.63
CA THR A 127 -35.98 9.75 -3.23
C THR A 127 -34.48 9.80 -2.92
N ASN A 128 -33.97 11.03 -2.87
CA ASN A 128 -32.60 11.40 -2.52
C ASN A 128 -32.15 10.76 -1.19
N TRP A 129 -31.19 9.84 -1.26
CA TRP A 129 -30.67 9.04 -0.15
C TRP A 129 -29.79 9.80 0.87
N PHE A 130 -29.45 11.08 0.64
CA PHE A 130 -28.62 11.88 1.56
C PHE A 130 -29.35 12.37 2.83
N LEU A 131 -30.67 12.19 2.93
CA LEU A 131 -31.48 12.79 4.00
C LEU A 131 -31.43 12.15 5.40
N PRO A 132 -31.06 10.87 5.64
CA PRO A 132 -31.11 10.33 7.00
C PRO A 132 -29.87 10.65 7.84
N LEU A 133 -28.71 11.01 7.24
CA LEU A 133 -27.49 11.34 8.00
C LEU A 133 -27.50 12.74 8.64
N LEU A 134 -28.37 13.66 8.21
CA LEU A 134 -28.53 14.98 8.86
C LEU A 134 -29.43 14.95 10.11
N ALA A 135 -30.18 13.88 10.34
CA ALA A 135 -31.18 13.83 11.42
C ALA A 135 -30.61 13.50 12.81
N LEU A 136 -29.40 12.95 12.92
CA LEU A 136 -28.80 12.55 14.20
C LEU A 136 -27.86 13.59 14.81
N GLY A 137 -27.64 14.74 14.14
CA GLY A 137 -26.73 15.81 14.56
C GLY A 137 -27.37 17.03 15.23
N VAL A 138 -28.68 17.05 15.47
CA VAL A 138 -29.32 18.12 16.27
C VAL A 138 -29.19 17.77 17.75
N SER A 139 -27.99 18.03 18.26
CA SER A 139 -27.60 17.89 19.66
C SER A 139 -28.45 18.78 20.58
N ALA A 140 -28.61 18.31 21.82
CA ALA A 140 -29.41 18.89 22.91
C ALA A 140 -29.19 20.39 23.23
N GLY A 141 -28.19 21.05 22.63
CA GLY A 141 -27.96 22.49 22.79
C GLY A 141 -29.07 23.38 22.23
N MET A 142 -29.80 22.95 21.20
CA MET A 142 -30.87 23.74 20.59
C MET A 142 -32.09 23.90 21.51
N VAL A 143 -32.39 22.88 22.34
CA VAL A 143 -33.50 22.93 23.31
C VAL A 143 -33.17 23.86 24.50
N ALA A 144 -31.93 23.84 24.99
CA ALA A 144 -31.49 24.73 26.08
C ALA A 144 -31.50 26.21 25.66
N GLY A 145 -31.09 26.53 24.43
CA GLY A 145 -31.12 27.89 23.89
C GLY A 145 -32.53 28.48 23.77
N LEU A 146 -33.51 27.68 23.33
CA LEU A 146 -34.92 28.09 23.22
C LEU A 146 -35.56 28.37 24.58
N LEU A 147 -35.25 27.59 25.61
CA LEU A 147 -35.75 27.82 26.97
C LEU A 147 -35.14 29.09 27.60
N TYR A 148 -33.85 29.38 27.35
CA TYR A 148 -33.19 30.59 27.84
C TYR A 148 -33.77 31.86 27.19
N TYR A 149 -33.97 31.85 25.87
CA TYR A 149 -34.47 33.03 25.14
C TYR A 149 -35.90 33.41 25.55
N ARG A 150 -36.77 32.42 25.80
CA ARG A 150 -38.17 32.64 26.18
C ARG A 150 -38.34 33.24 27.59
N LYS A 151 -37.34 33.06 28.48
CA LYS A 151 -37.34 33.67 29.82
C LYS A 151 -36.89 35.14 29.79
N ARG A 152 -36.09 35.56 28.81
CA ARG A 152 -35.56 36.93 28.71
C ARG A 152 -36.58 37.92 28.13
N GLN A 153 -37.52 37.45 27.32
CA GLN A 153 -38.60 38.27 26.71
C GLN A 153 -39.78 38.59 27.64
N LYS A 154 -39.80 38.09 28.89
CA LYS A 154 -40.86 38.38 29.87
C LYS A 154 -40.46 39.38 30.97
N LYS A 155 -39.31 40.05 30.84
CA LYS A 155 -38.82 41.05 31.79
C LYS A 155 -38.42 42.38 31.15
N ALA A 156 -38.95 42.69 29.97
CA ALA A 156 -38.96 44.02 29.39
C ALA A 156 -40.42 44.51 29.34
#